data_AF-A0A7K5BHW6-F1
#
_entry.id   AF-A0A7K5BHW6-F1
#
_cell.length_a   1.000
_cell.length_b   1.000
_cell.length_c   1.000
_cell.angle_alpha   90.00
_cell.angle_beta   90.00
_cell.angle_gamma   90.00
#
_symmetry.space_group_name_H-M   'P 1'
#
loop_
_entity.id
_entity.type
_entity.pdbx_description
1 polymer ?
#
loop_
_entity_poly.entity_id
_entity_poly.type
_entity_poly.pdbx_seq_one_letter_code
_entity_poly.pdbx_strand_id
1 'polypeptide(L)'
;MYAQGLLGLGLLVVTSLPAGHLAPPAGPLALRSSFPASCQLSQTESELRCRVPGGKLCSDRGRCECGVCICQVTESGKYYGPLCECHDWVCETFDGKICAGHGKCDCGKCKCDDGWYGEACQYPTTCNLTRRKSNEMCKNSQDIICSGAGTCQCGRCKCANSEGHGLVYGKFCECDDRECIDDETGEICTGHGKCYCGNCYCEAGWHGDKCEFQCDITPWEIKKRCTSPDGKICSNRGDWGDIHGDTCQCDERNCKAVYDRYSDDFCSG
;
A
#
# COMPACT_ATOMS: atom_id res chain seq x y z
N MET A 1 -28.12 -0.96 69.81
CA MET A 1 -28.47 -2.12 70.65
C MET A 1 -27.65 -3.31 70.16
N TYR A 2 -27.02 -3.97 71.12
CA TYR A 2 -26.02 -5.04 70.99
C TYR A 2 -26.57 -6.31 70.32
N ALA A 3 -25.71 -7.06 69.63
CA ALA A 3 -25.30 -8.40 70.08
C ALA A 3 -24.29 -9.04 69.12
N GLN A 4 -23.17 -9.49 69.69
CA GLN A 4 -22.17 -10.38 69.12
C GLN A 4 -22.52 -11.85 69.42
N GLY A 5 -21.89 -12.78 68.69
CA GLY A 5 -21.76 -14.21 69.03
C GLY A 5 -22.19 -15.10 67.86
N LEU A 6 -21.53 -16.20 67.49
CA LEU A 6 -20.50 -16.99 68.14
C LEU A 6 -19.67 -17.77 67.10
N LEU A 7 -18.43 -18.08 67.48
CA LEU A 7 -17.53 -19.03 66.85
C LEU A 7 -18.11 -20.46 66.88
N GLY A 8 -17.95 -21.20 65.79
CA GLY A 8 -18.17 -22.65 65.71
C GLY A 8 -17.08 -23.32 64.88
N LEU A 9 -16.10 -23.91 65.56
CA LEU A 9 -15.10 -24.81 65.00
C LEU A 9 -15.75 -26.13 64.59
N GLY A 10 -15.66 -26.49 63.31
CA GLY A 10 -16.04 -27.80 62.79
C GLY A 10 -14.87 -28.44 62.03
N LEU A 11 -14.15 -29.34 62.69
CA LEU A 11 -13.23 -30.29 62.04
C LEU A 11 -14.03 -31.25 61.16
N LEU A 12 -13.71 -31.35 59.86
CA LEU A 12 -14.11 -32.50 59.04
C LEU A 12 -12.94 -32.95 58.15
N VAL A 13 -12.24 -33.95 58.68
CA VAL A 13 -11.74 -35.18 58.06
C VAL A 13 -11.49 -35.16 56.54
N VAL A 14 -10.21 -35.27 56.19
CA VAL A 14 -9.71 -35.50 54.82
C VAL A 14 -9.79 -37.01 54.54
N THR A 15 -10.81 -37.45 53.79
CA THR A 15 -10.82 -38.79 53.18
C THR A 15 -10.49 -38.69 51.70
N SER A 16 -9.32 -39.20 51.33
CA SER A 16 -8.85 -39.39 49.96
C SER A 16 -9.66 -40.46 49.23
N LEU A 17 -10.23 -40.11 48.08
CA LEU A 17 -10.77 -41.03 47.06
C LEU A 17 -9.90 -40.96 45.79
N PRO A 18 -9.79 -42.06 45.02
CA PRO A 18 -8.77 -42.24 44.00
C PRO A 18 -9.08 -41.48 42.70
N ALA A 19 -8.01 -41.09 42.01
CA ALA A 19 -8.03 -40.37 40.74
C ALA A 19 -8.71 -41.17 39.62
N GLY A 20 -9.93 -40.78 39.26
CA GLY A 20 -10.53 -41.09 37.96
C GLY A 20 -9.92 -40.19 36.90
N HIS A 21 -9.37 -40.78 35.84
CA HIS A 21 -8.88 -40.09 34.65
C HIS A 21 -10.05 -39.41 33.91
N LEU A 22 -10.20 -38.10 34.07
CA LEU A 22 -11.02 -37.26 33.20
C LEU A 22 -10.12 -36.73 32.08
N ALA A 23 -10.38 -37.21 30.87
CA ALA A 23 -9.82 -36.62 29.65
C ALA A 23 -10.29 -35.17 29.52
N PRO A 24 -9.39 -34.19 29.27
CA PRO A 24 -9.81 -32.82 29.03
C PRO A 24 -10.47 -32.68 27.64
N PRO A 25 -11.37 -31.71 27.48
CA PRO A 25 -12.16 -31.53 26.27
C PRO A 25 -11.27 -31.13 25.09
N ALA A 26 -11.65 -31.59 23.91
CA ALA A 26 -11.02 -31.23 22.64
C ALA A 26 -10.95 -29.70 22.50
N GLY A 27 -9.74 -29.16 22.59
CA GLY A 27 -9.45 -27.79 22.19
C GLY A 27 -9.70 -27.60 20.69
N PRO A 28 -9.86 -26.35 20.22
CA PRO A 28 -10.08 -26.05 18.82
C PRO A 28 -8.96 -26.66 17.99
N LEU A 29 -9.35 -27.35 16.91
CA LEU A 29 -8.47 -27.93 15.90
C LEU A 29 -7.45 -26.89 15.46
N ALA A 30 -6.25 -26.96 16.03
CA ALA A 30 -5.08 -26.36 15.42
C ALA A 30 -4.98 -26.99 14.03
N LEU A 31 -5.09 -26.14 13.00
CA LEU A 31 -4.88 -26.51 11.61
C LEU A 31 -3.46 -27.05 11.51
N ARG A 32 -3.30 -28.36 11.67
CA ARG A 32 -2.03 -29.05 11.46
C ARG A 32 -1.69 -28.82 10.00
N SER A 33 -0.72 -27.96 9.74
CA SER A 33 0.01 -27.91 8.49
C SER A 33 0.82 -29.20 8.35
N SER A 34 0.14 -30.31 8.07
CA SER A 34 0.78 -31.53 7.60
C SER A 34 1.01 -31.38 6.11
N PHE A 35 2.01 -30.58 5.73
CA PHE A 35 2.68 -30.82 4.45
C PHE A 35 3.44 -32.13 4.63
N PRO A 36 3.20 -33.19 3.83
CA PRO A 36 4.07 -34.34 3.86
C PRO A 36 5.46 -33.85 3.42
N ALA A 37 6.49 -34.11 4.23
CA ALA A 37 7.86 -33.69 3.96
C ALA A 37 8.49 -34.35 2.71
N SER A 38 7.74 -35.21 2.01
CA SER A 38 8.13 -35.81 0.74
C SER A 38 6.98 -35.71 -0.25
N CYS A 39 7.26 -35.13 -1.41
CA CYS A 39 6.32 -35.10 -2.52
C CYS A 39 5.94 -36.52 -2.94
N GLN A 40 4.64 -36.80 -3.06
CA GLN A 40 4.10 -38.10 -3.51
C GLN A 40 3.91 -38.17 -5.03
N LEU A 41 4.20 -37.09 -5.74
CA LEU A 41 4.11 -37.03 -7.21
C LEU A 41 5.48 -37.33 -7.81
N SER A 42 5.49 -38.00 -8.96
CA SER A 42 6.68 -38.01 -9.81
C SER A 42 7.00 -36.60 -10.30
N GLN A 43 8.25 -36.35 -10.68
CA GLN A 43 8.68 -35.05 -11.19
C GLN A 43 7.83 -34.61 -12.39
N THR A 44 7.54 -35.53 -13.31
CA THR A 44 6.71 -35.28 -14.50
C THR A 44 5.26 -34.93 -14.14
N GLU A 45 4.66 -35.61 -13.15
CA GLU A 45 3.31 -35.28 -12.68
C GLU A 45 3.25 -33.95 -11.94
N SER A 46 4.28 -33.64 -11.15
CA SER A 46 4.44 -32.34 -10.49
C SER A 46 4.53 -31.22 -11.53
N GLU A 47 5.40 -31.37 -12.54
CA GLU A 47 5.56 -30.38 -13.60
C GLU A 47 4.30 -30.21 -14.45
N LEU A 48 3.55 -31.29 -14.72
CA LEU A 48 2.29 -31.20 -15.46
C LEU A 48 1.26 -30.30 -14.77
N ARG A 49 1.19 -30.33 -13.43
CA ARG A 49 0.28 -29.49 -12.63
C ARG A 49 0.69 -28.02 -12.58
N CYS A 50 1.97 -27.74 -12.76
CA CYS A 50 2.54 -26.39 -12.74
C CYS A 50 2.67 -25.77 -14.14
N ARG A 51 2.32 -26.50 -15.20
CA ARG A 51 2.50 -26.03 -16.58
C ARG A 51 1.26 -25.27 -17.05
N VAL A 52 1.46 -24.04 -17.48
CA VAL A 52 0.43 -23.26 -18.18
C VAL A 52 0.16 -23.90 -19.56
N PRO A 53 -1.09 -24.04 -20.02
CA PRO A 53 -1.39 -24.53 -21.37
C PRO A 53 -0.65 -23.72 -22.44
N GLY A 54 0.26 -24.36 -23.18
CA GLY A 54 1.09 -23.70 -24.19
C GLY A 54 2.21 -22.79 -23.62
N GLY A 55 2.43 -22.80 -22.31
CA GLY A 55 3.37 -21.93 -21.62
C GLY A 55 4.44 -22.66 -20.81
N LYS A 56 5.24 -21.87 -20.09
CA LYS A 56 6.30 -22.35 -19.19
C LYS A 56 5.74 -22.78 -17.83
N LEU A 57 6.55 -23.50 -17.06
CA LEU A 57 6.26 -23.84 -15.67
C LEU A 57 6.12 -22.58 -14.84
N CYS A 58 5.04 -22.47 -14.07
CA CYS A 58 4.78 -21.35 -13.15
C CYS A 58 4.99 -19.97 -13.81
N SER A 59 4.60 -19.85 -15.08
CA SER A 59 4.73 -18.62 -15.88
C SER A 59 6.16 -18.04 -15.92
N ASP A 60 7.20 -18.85 -15.70
CA ASP A 60 8.61 -18.44 -15.58
C ASP A 60 8.89 -17.47 -14.42
N ARG A 61 7.94 -17.36 -13.48
CA ARG A 61 7.92 -16.38 -12.38
C ARG A 61 7.89 -17.07 -11.01
N GLY A 62 8.16 -18.35 -10.99
CA GLY A 62 8.09 -19.19 -9.81
C GLY A 62 8.76 -20.53 -10.04
N ARG A 63 8.88 -21.31 -8.96
CA ARG A 63 9.37 -22.68 -9.00
C ARG A 63 8.24 -23.65 -8.68
N CYS A 64 8.22 -24.80 -9.35
CA CYS A 64 7.22 -25.83 -9.10
C CYS A 64 7.68 -26.75 -7.96
N GLU A 65 6.91 -26.82 -6.88
CA GLU A 65 7.14 -27.76 -5.77
C GLU A 65 5.89 -28.64 -5.60
N CYS A 66 6.04 -29.93 -5.93
CA CYS A 66 5.00 -30.94 -5.77
C CYS A 66 3.63 -30.58 -6.41
N GLY A 67 3.67 -30.02 -7.61
CA GLY A 67 2.48 -29.60 -8.35
C GLY A 67 1.86 -28.29 -7.89
N VAL A 68 2.57 -27.52 -7.06
CA VAL A 68 2.20 -26.17 -6.64
C VAL A 68 3.28 -25.19 -7.07
N CYS A 69 2.89 -24.07 -7.67
CA CYS A 69 3.83 -23.01 -8.00
C CYS A 69 4.12 -22.12 -6.80
N ILE A 70 5.41 -21.98 -6.48
CA ILE A 70 5.93 -21.06 -5.48
C ILE A 70 6.46 -19.83 -6.22
N CYS A 71 5.69 -18.73 -6.16
CA CYS A 71 6.00 -17.52 -6.91
C CYS A 71 7.20 -16.76 -6.31
N GLN A 72 7.99 -16.16 -7.19
CA GLN A 72 9.10 -15.31 -6.79
C GLN A 72 8.56 -14.00 -6.22
N VAL A 73 9.09 -13.62 -5.06
CA VAL A 73 8.81 -12.34 -4.39
C VAL A 73 10.07 -11.49 -4.55
N THR A 74 10.08 -10.60 -5.54
CA THR A 74 11.09 -9.55 -5.68
C THR A 74 10.52 -8.24 -5.13
N GLU A 75 11.38 -7.29 -4.73
CA GLU A 75 10.99 -6.07 -4.01
C GLU A 75 10.06 -5.13 -4.81
N SER A 76 9.95 -5.31 -6.12
CA SER A 76 9.17 -4.48 -7.03
C SER A 76 7.98 -5.17 -7.71
N GLY A 77 7.73 -6.46 -7.43
CA GLY A 77 6.62 -7.20 -8.03
C GLY A 77 6.36 -8.53 -7.33
N LYS A 78 5.24 -8.64 -6.61
CA LYS A 78 4.82 -9.92 -6.03
C LYS A 78 4.01 -10.66 -7.07
N TYR A 79 4.61 -11.65 -7.74
CA TYR A 79 3.84 -12.55 -8.59
C TYR A 79 2.96 -13.46 -7.74
N TYR A 80 1.74 -13.76 -8.20
CA TYR A 80 0.78 -14.62 -7.50
C TYR A 80 -0.13 -15.34 -8.50
N GLY A 81 -1.06 -16.13 -7.97
CA GLY A 81 -1.91 -17.03 -8.74
C GLY A 81 -1.36 -18.47 -8.69
N PRO A 82 -2.21 -19.48 -8.97
CA PRO A 82 -1.84 -20.89 -8.90
C PRO A 82 -0.66 -21.27 -9.81
N LEU A 83 -0.39 -20.49 -10.85
CA LEU A 83 0.71 -20.67 -11.80
C LEU A 83 1.61 -19.43 -11.90
N CYS A 84 1.60 -18.54 -10.89
CA CYS A 84 2.36 -17.27 -10.87
C CYS A 84 2.11 -16.38 -12.10
N GLU A 85 0.91 -16.47 -12.65
CA GLU A 85 0.49 -15.79 -13.86
C GLU A 85 0.22 -14.30 -13.63
N CYS A 86 0.00 -13.90 -12.37
CA CYS A 86 -0.38 -12.55 -12.00
C CYS A 86 0.77 -11.77 -11.36
N HIS A 87 0.79 -10.45 -11.53
CA HIS A 87 1.88 -9.57 -11.09
C HIS A 87 1.44 -8.47 -10.11
N ASP A 88 0.14 -8.12 -10.04
CA ASP A 88 -0.37 -7.12 -9.09
C ASP A 88 -1.77 -7.46 -8.52
N TRP A 89 -1.90 -7.75 -7.21
CA TRP A 89 -3.17 -8.21 -6.59
C TRP A 89 -4.15 -7.06 -6.37
N VAL A 90 -3.66 -5.83 -6.50
CA VAL A 90 -4.43 -4.63 -6.26
C VAL A 90 -5.11 -4.25 -7.58
N CYS A 91 -6.40 -4.59 -7.69
CA CYS A 91 -7.20 -4.04 -8.76
C CYS A 91 -7.53 -2.58 -8.50
N GLU A 92 -7.85 -1.88 -9.58
CA GLU A 92 -8.27 -0.48 -9.57
C GLU A 92 -9.37 -0.23 -8.51
N THR A 93 -9.23 0.91 -7.84
CA THR A 93 -10.17 1.33 -6.81
C THR A 93 -10.90 2.59 -7.24
N PHE A 94 -12.18 2.67 -6.91
CA PHE A 94 -12.98 3.86 -7.13
C PHE A 94 -13.81 4.14 -5.87
N ASP A 95 -13.77 5.39 -5.40
CA ASP A 95 -14.45 5.82 -4.17
C ASP A 95 -14.11 4.91 -2.97
N GLY A 96 -12.83 4.52 -2.85
CA GLY A 96 -12.31 3.68 -1.77
C GLY A 96 -12.66 2.19 -1.85
N LYS A 97 -13.25 1.71 -2.96
CA LYS A 97 -13.61 0.31 -3.14
C LYS A 97 -12.91 -0.31 -4.34
N ILE A 98 -12.34 -1.50 -4.14
CA ILE A 98 -11.79 -2.32 -5.23
C ILE A 98 -12.90 -2.65 -6.22
N CYS A 99 -12.64 -2.41 -7.50
CA CYS A 99 -13.61 -2.58 -8.59
C CYS A 99 -14.94 -1.87 -8.33
N ALA A 100 -14.92 -0.73 -7.63
CA ALA A 100 -16.07 0.05 -7.18
C ALA A 100 -17.13 -0.76 -6.38
N GLY A 101 -16.84 -2.00 -5.98
CA GLY A 101 -17.81 -2.96 -5.46
C GLY A 101 -18.78 -3.55 -6.51
N HIS A 102 -18.47 -3.41 -7.79
CA HIS A 102 -19.29 -3.83 -8.95
C HIS A 102 -18.53 -4.75 -9.90
N GLY A 103 -17.63 -5.57 -9.34
CA GLY A 103 -16.86 -6.52 -10.10
C GLY A 103 -15.98 -7.38 -9.22
N LYS A 104 -15.37 -8.38 -9.83
CA LYS A 104 -14.38 -9.26 -9.21
C LYS A 104 -13.00 -8.88 -9.67
N CYS A 105 -12.09 -8.72 -8.73
CA CYS A 105 -10.68 -8.55 -9.04
C CYS A 105 -10.12 -9.87 -9.58
N ASP A 106 -9.58 -9.83 -10.79
CA ASP A 106 -8.88 -10.94 -11.42
C ASP A 106 -7.54 -10.46 -11.95
N CYS A 107 -6.46 -10.88 -11.28
CA CYS A 107 -5.10 -10.65 -11.76
C CYS A 107 -4.74 -9.15 -11.93
N GLY A 108 -5.22 -8.28 -11.04
CA GLY A 108 -5.02 -6.83 -11.11
C GLY A 108 -6.01 -6.09 -12.02
N LYS A 109 -6.94 -6.80 -12.67
CA LYS A 109 -7.99 -6.22 -13.51
C LYS A 109 -9.37 -6.48 -12.95
N CYS A 110 -10.26 -5.49 -13.04
CA CYS A 110 -11.64 -5.67 -12.64
C CYS A 110 -12.46 -6.34 -13.73
N LYS A 111 -13.07 -7.48 -13.40
CA LYS A 111 -14.13 -8.11 -14.18
C LYS A 111 -15.47 -7.57 -13.68
N CYS A 112 -16.05 -6.63 -14.43
CA CYS A 112 -17.27 -5.96 -14.03
C CYS A 112 -18.50 -6.87 -14.07
N ASP A 113 -19.39 -6.65 -13.11
CA ASP A 113 -20.71 -7.25 -13.09
C ASP A 113 -21.57 -6.68 -14.22
N ASP A 114 -22.60 -7.43 -14.62
CA ASP A 114 -23.53 -6.99 -15.66
C ASP A 114 -24.13 -5.62 -15.33
N GLY A 115 -24.05 -4.70 -16.28
CA GLY A 115 -24.52 -3.33 -16.11
C GLY A 115 -23.46 -2.34 -15.62
N TRP A 116 -22.19 -2.75 -15.47
CA TRP A 116 -21.08 -1.89 -15.08
C TRP A 116 -19.90 -1.97 -16.05
N TYR A 117 -19.14 -0.88 -16.15
CA TYR A 117 -17.97 -0.80 -17.03
C TYR A 117 -16.93 0.22 -16.53
N GLY A 118 -15.76 0.21 -17.16
CA GLY A 118 -14.59 1.00 -16.79
C GLY A 118 -13.54 0.16 -16.07
N GLU A 119 -12.30 0.65 -15.98
CA GLU A 119 -11.17 -0.09 -15.39
C GLU A 119 -11.40 -0.50 -13.93
N ALA A 120 -12.17 0.30 -13.18
CA ALA A 120 -12.57 0.03 -11.81
C ALA A 120 -14.05 -0.37 -11.70
N CYS A 121 -14.73 -0.71 -12.80
CA CYS A 121 -16.19 -0.94 -12.84
C CYS A 121 -17.01 0.22 -12.26
N GLN A 122 -16.51 1.42 -12.42
CA GLN A 122 -17.07 2.60 -11.77
C GLN A 122 -18.31 3.14 -12.48
N TYR A 123 -18.53 2.86 -13.76
CA TYR A 123 -19.62 3.47 -14.52
C TYR A 123 -20.78 2.49 -14.74
N PRO A 124 -22.03 2.89 -14.45
CA PRO A 124 -23.19 2.09 -14.82
C PRO A 124 -23.49 2.24 -16.32
N THR A 125 -23.86 1.16 -17.00
CA THR A 125 -24.22 1.16 -18.43
C THR A 125 -25.56 1.84 -18.68
N THR A 126 -26.46 1.83 -17.69
CA THR A 126 -27.78 2.48 -17.75
C THR A 126 -27.87 3.55 -16.68
N CYS A 127 -28.56 4.65 -17.00
CA CYS A 127 -28.75 5.74 -16.06
C CYS A 127 -30.22 6.01 -15.77
N ASN A 128 -30.63 5.72 -14.53
CA ASN A 128 -31.98 5.97 -14.04
C ASN A 128 -32.10 7.32 -13.29
N LEU A 129 -31.09 8.19 -13.42
CA LEU A 129 -31.06 9.51 -12.78
C LEU A 129 -31.43 10.59 -13.80
N THR A 130 -32.15 11.62 -13.34
CA THR A 130 -32.29 12.86 -14.12
C THR A 130 -30.95 13.57 -14.21
N ARG A 131 -30.73 14.36 -15.27
CA ARG A 131 -29.50 15.14 -15.44
C ARG A 131 -29.20 16.02 -14.22
N ARG A 132 -30.24 16.63 -13.63
CA ARG A 132 -30.10 17.44 -12.40
C ARG A 132 -29.57 16.60 -11.24
N LYS A 133 -30.21 15.47 -10.94
CA LYS A 133 -29.79 14.60 -9.83
C LYS A 133 -28.40 13.98 -10.04
N SER A 134 -28.09 13.61 -11.27
CA SER A 134 -26.75 13.17 -11.67
C SER A 134 -25.73 14.27 -11.38
N ASN A 135 -25.97 15.50 -11.84
CA ASN A 135 -25.04 16.61 -11.65
C ASN A 135 -24.80 16.95 -10.17
N GLU A 136 -25.83 16.91 -9.32
CA GLU A 136 -25.65 17.13 -7.86
C GLU A 136 -24.67 16.14 -7.23
N MET A 137 -24.62 14.89 -7.70
CA MET A 137 -23.68 13.88 -7.19
C MET A 137 -22.25 14.06 -7.70
N CYS A 138 -22.05 14.89 -8.72
CA CYS A 138 -20.76 15.17 -9.34
C CYS A 138 -20.16 16.51 -8.90
N LYS A 139 -20.84 17.27 -8.04
CA LYS A 139 -20.33 18.52 -7.50
C LYS A 139 -19.33 18.24 -6.38
N ASN A 140 -18.21 18.94 -6.41
CA ASN A 140 -17.26 18.98 -5.31
C ASN A 140 -17.72 19.99 -4.23
N SER A 141 -16.87 20.23 -3.22
CA SER A 141 -17.14 21.17 -2.12
C SER A 141 -17.29 22.64 -2.55
N GLN A 142 -16.90 22.98 -3.77
CA GLN A 142 -16.99 24.32 -4.36
C GLN A 142 -18.18 24.44 -5.32
N ASP A 143 -19.11 23.47 -5.32
CA ASP A 143 -20.24 23.36 -6.26
C ASP A 143 -19.83 23.21 -7.74
N ILE A 144 -18.56 22.88 -8.02
CA ILE A 144 -18.05 22.68 -9.38
C ILE A 144 -18.25 21.21 -9.77
N ILE A 145 -18.92 20.99 -10.90
CA ILE A 145 -19.13 19.65 -11.45
C ILE A 145 -17.81 19.11 -11.99
N CYS A 146 -17.35 17.98 -11.46
CA CYS A 146 -16.14 17.28 -11.89
C CYS A 146 -14.91 18.21 -12.01
N SER A 147 -14.81 19.17 -11.09
CA SER A 147 -13.73 20.17 -11.01
C SER A 147 -13.49 20.94 -12.34
N GLY A 148 -14.46 20.92 -13.27
CA GLY A 148 -14.30 21.46 -14.62
C GLY A 148 -13.42 20.62 -15.55
N ALA A 149 -12.82 19.54 -15.07
CA ALA A 149 -11.86 18.69 -15.78
C ALA A 149 -12.47 17.35 -16.26
N GLY A 150 -13.79 17.29 -16.40
CA GLY A 150 -14.49 16.08 -16.80
C GLY A 150 -15.96 16.28 -17.10
N THR A 151 -16.64 15.18 -17.38
CA THR A 151 -18.08 15.14 -17.65
C THR A 151 -18.79 14.29 -16.62
N CYS A 152 -19.94 14.75 -16.13
CA CYS A 152 -20.75 13.96 -15.21
C CYS A 152 -21.60 12.94 -15.96
N GLN A 153 -21.39 11.66 -15.68
CA GLN A 153 -22.16 10.55 -16.23
C GLN A 153 -22.78 9.74 -15.08
N CYS A 154 -24.10 9.82 -14.95
CA CYS A 154 -24.88 9.09 -13.96
C CYS A 154 -24.37 9.21 -12.51
N GLY A 155 -24.10 10.45 -12.08
CA GLY A 155 -23.64 10.77 -10.75
C GLY A 155 -22.17 10.45 -10.48
N ARG A 156 -21.38 10.22 -11.53
CA ARG A 156 -19.93 9.98 -11.45
C ARG A 156 -19.19 10.79 -12.48
N CYS A 157 -18.02 11.29 -12.11
CA CYS A 157 -17.20 12.06 -13.01
C CYS A 157 -16.38 11.15 -13.91
N LYS A 158 -16.47 11.39 -15.21
CA LYS A 158 -15.59 10.84 -16.23
C LYS A 158 -14.58 11.91 -16.60
N CYS A 159 -13.37 11.78 -16.08
CA CYS A 159 -12.30 12.76 -16.25
C CYS A 159 -11.83 12.82 -17.70
N ALA A 160 -11.41 14.01 -18.12
CA ALA A 160 -10.87 14.23 -19.43
C ALA A 160 -9.55 13.44 -19.58
N ASN A 161 -9.45 12.63 -20.63
CA ASN A 161 -8.24 11.88 -20.94
C ASN A 161 -7.76 12.33 -22.33
N SER A 162 -7.25 13.56 -22.41
CA SER A 162 -6.93 14.23 -23.68
C SER A 162 -5.79 13.58 -24.47
N GLU A 163 -4.96 12.75 -23.83
CA GLU A 163 -3.81 12.10 -24.50
C GLU A 163 -3.66 10.60 -24.16
N GLY A 164 -4.70 9.98 -23.58
CA GLY A 164 -4.69 8.55 -23.25
C GLY A 164 -3.88 8.17 -22.00
N HIS A 165 -3.13 9.11 -21.41
CA HIS A 165 -2.27 8.88 -20.25
C HIS A 165 -3.01 8.86 -18.89
N GLY A 166 -4.29 9.25 -18.82
CA GLY A 166 -5.08 9.21 -17.58
C GLY A 166 -4.59 10.11 -16.43
N LEU A 167 -3.86 11.19 -16.73
CA LEU A 167 -3.24 12.09 -15.73
C LEU A 167 -4.24 12.94 -14.95
N VAL A 168 -5.48 13.09 -15.44
CA VAL A 168 -6.57 13.70 -14.68
C VAL A 168 -7.43 12.61 -14.04
N TYR A 169 -7.47 12.59 -12.72
CA TYR A 169 -8.19 11.56 -11.96
C TYR A 169 -8.73 12.10 -10.63
N GLY A 170 -9.26 11.20 -9.81
CA GLY A 170 -9.98 11.54 -8.58
C GLY A 170 -11.48 11.39 -8.76
N LYS A 171 -12.23 11.46 -7.65
CA LYS A 171 -13.68 11.25 -7.65
C LYS A 171 -14.42 12.32 -8.43
N PHE A 172 -13.89 13.54 -8.37
CA PHE A 172 -14.38 14.74 -9.01
C PHE A 172 -13.36 15.31 -10.01
N CYS A 173 -12.41 14.50 -10.51
CA CYS A 173 -11.36 14.96 -11.43
C CYS A 173 -10.52 16.13 -10.89
N GLU A 174 -10.27 16.10 -9.58
CA GLU A 174 -9.56 17.13 -8.82
C GLU A 174 -8.03 17.00 -8.89
N CYS A 175 -7.51 15.85 -9.32
CA CYS A 175 -6.08 15.61 -9.46
C CYS A 175 -5.66 15.73 -10.92
N ASP A 176 -4.56 16.44 -11.16
CA ASP A 176 -3.98 16.66 -12.48
C ASP A 176 -2.46 16.48 -12.43
N ASP A 177 -1.99 15.32 -12.86
CA ASP A 177 -0.56 14.96 -12.83
C ASP A 177 0.21 15.52 -14.03
N ARG A 178 -0.44 16.30 -14.92
CA ARG A 178 0.27 17.02 -16.00
C ARG A 178 1.24 18.06 -15.46
N GLU A 179 0.97 18.61 -14.28
CA GLU A 179 1.84 19.57 -13.59
C GLU A 179 3.21 18.96 -13.24
N CYS A 180 3.28 17.64 -13.09
CA CYS A 180 4.52 16.91 -12.79
C CYS A 180 5.36 16.61 -14.03
N ILE A 181 4.84 16.82 -15.24
CA ILE A 181 5.61 16.59 -16.47
C ILE A 181 6.63 17.72 -16.58
N ASP A 182 7.89 17.35 -16.71
CA ASP A 182 8.95 18.29 -17.03
C ASP A 182 8.93 18.67 -18.51
N ASP A 183 8.99 19.97 -18.80
CA ASP A 183 8.79 20.48 -20.16
C ASP A 183 10.02 20.25 -21.05
N GLU A 184 11.20 20.08 -20.45
CA GLU A 184 12.45 19.84 -21.18
C GLU A 184 12.61 18.36 -21.54
N THR A 185 12.37 17.47 -20.58
CA THR A 185 12.52 16.02 -20.72
C THR A 185 11.25 15.32 -21.20
N GLY A 186 10.08 15.90 -20.94
CA GLY A 186 8.78 15.27 -21.16
C GLY A 186 8.45 14.17 -20.16
N GLU A 187 9.27 13.99 -19.11
CA GLU A 187 9.11 12.92 -18.12
C GLU A 187 8.38 13.41 -16.86
N ILE A 188 7.60 12.52 -16.25
CA ILE A 188 6.99 12.77 -14.95
C ILE A 188 8.09 12.78 -13.89
N CYS A 189 8.19 13.88 -13.15
CA CYS A 189 9.18 14.06 -12.09
C CYS A 189 10.61 13.76 -12.56
N THR A 190 10.95 14.18 -13.79
CA THR A 190 12.25 13.95 -14.47
C THR A 190 12.77 12.51 -14.36
N GLY A 191 11.87 11.52 -14.26
CA GLY A 191 12.23 10.11 -14.10
C GLY A 191 12.74 9.72 -12.70
N HIS A 192 12.75 10.64 -11.73
CA HIS A 192 13.34 10.48 -10.40
C HIS A 192 12.31 10.61 -9.27
N GLY A 193 11.05 10.32 -9.56
CA GLY A 193 9.99 10.39 -8.57
C GLY A 193 8.67 9.81 -9.08
N LYS A 194 7.67 9.91 -8.22
CA LYS A 194 6.28 9.56 -8.56
C LYS A 194 5.40 10.77 -8.35
N CYS A 195 4.54 11.07 -9.31
CA CYS A 195 3.54 12.11 -9.16
C CYS A 195 2.32 11.59 -8.41
N TYR A 196 1.82 12.39 -7.47
CA TYR A 196 0.54 12.16 -6.82
C TYR A 196 -0.21 13.49 -6.73
N CYS A 197 -1.30 13.57 -7.47
CA CYS A 197 -2.22 14.71 -7.53
C CYS A 197 -1.48 16.04 -7.76
N GLY A 198 -0.66 16.09 -8.83
CA GLY A 198 0.12 17.27 -9.22
C GLY A 198 1.36 17.56 -8.37
N ASN A 199 1.76 16.65 -7.47
CA ASN A 199 2.96 16.83 -6.64
C ASN A 199 3.93 15.67 -6.83
N CYS A 200 5.21 15.96 -7.09
CA CYS A 200 6.26 14.96 -7.20
C CYS A 200 6.76 14.50 -5.84
N TYR A 201 6.85 13.19 -5.66
CA TYR A 201 7.45 12.53 -4.52
C TYR A 201 8.75 11.89 -5.00
N CYS A 202 9.85 12.58 -4.73
CA CYS A 202 11.16 12.21 -5.24
C CYS A 202 11.73 10.95 -4.62
N GLU A 203 12.50 10.23 -5.42
CA GLU A 203 13.33 9.12 -4.97
C GLU A 203 14.46 9.63 -4.07
N ALA A 204 15.03 8.72 -3.27
CA ALA A 204 16.10 9.08 -2.35
C ALA A 204 17.30 9.67 -3.10
N GLY A 205 17.72 10.88 -2.70
CA GLY A 205 18.82 11.60 -3.34
C GLY A 205 18.38 12.52 -4.48
N TRP A 206 17.09 12.70 -4.72
CA TRP A 206 16.54 13.66 -5.67
C TRP A 206 15.61 14.66 -4.99
N HIS A 207 15.56 15.89 -5.50
CA HIS A 207 14.71 16.97 -5.00
C HIS A 207 14.41 18.02 -6.09
N GLY A 208 13.56 18.99 -5.77
CA GLY A 208 12.97 19.94 -6.72
C GLY A 208 11.49 19.69 -6.90
N ASP A 209 10.78 20.63 -7.51
CA ASP A 209 9.32 20.52 -7.73
C ASP A 209 9.00 19.38 -8.71
N LYS A 210 9.94 19.06 -9.60
CA LYS A 210 9.88 17.95 -10.55
C LYS A 210 11.01 16.94 -10.35
N CYS A 211 11.67 16.90 -9.19
CA CYS A 211 12.79 15.99 -8.87
C CYS A 211 14.03 16.10 -9.78
N GLU A 212 14.25 17.29 -10.34
CA GLU A 212 15.28 17.58 -11.33
C GLU A 212 16.71 17.70 -10.76
N PHE A 213 16.85 17.81 -9.44
CA PHE A 213 18.15 18.00 -8.77
C PHE A 213 18.59 16.76 -8.00
N GLN A 214 19.80 16.30 -8.26
CA GLN A 214 20.44 15.23 -7.50
C GLN A 214 21.22 15.82 -6.31
N CYS A 215 21.05 15.23 -5.12
CA CYS A 215 21.84 15.56 -3.96
C CYS A 215 23.31 15.17 -4.19
N ASP A 216 24.24 16.11 -4.02
CA ASP A 216 25.68 15.88 -4.11
C ASP A 216 26.25 14.95 -3.01
N ILE A 217 25.48 14.71 -1.95
CA ILE A 217 25.89 13.93 -0.78
C ILE A 217 24.93 12.76 -0.59
N THR A 218 25.47 11.56 -0.46
CA THR A 218 24.67 10.35 -0.29
C THR A 218 24.07 10.23 1.12
N PRO A 219 22.93 9.51 1.31
CA PRO A 219 22.30 9.35 2.63
C PRO A 219 23.22 8.78 3.73
N TRP A 220 24.16 7.91 3.36
CA TRP A 220 25.17 7.35 4.27
C TRP A 220 26.25 8.35 4.66
N GLU A 221 26.61 9.28 3.78
CA GLU A 221 27.53 10.38 4.08
C GLU A 221 26.87 11.44 4.96
N ILE A 222 25.59 11.71 4.77
CA ILE A 222 24.77 12.56 5.66
C ILE A 222 24.74 11.95 7.07
N LYS A 223 24.43 10.65 7.20
CA LYS A 223 24.41 9.96 8.50
C LYS A 223 25.77 10.01 9.20
N LYS A 224 26.88 9.81 8.48
CA LYS A 224 28.24 9.94 9.04
C LYS A 224 28.54 11.36 9.52
N ARG A 225 28.08 12.38 8.78
CA ARG A 225 28.34 13.79 9.09
C ARG A 225 27.48 14.32 10.26
N CYS A 226 26.33 13.70 10.52
CA CYS A 226 25.43 14.01 11.64
C CYS A 226 25.59 13.09 12.87
N THR A 227 26.63 12.23 12.88
CA THR A 227 26.92 11.32 14.00
C THR A 227 28.25 11.70 14.62
N SER A 228 28.29 11.84 15.95
CA SER A 228 29.55 12.12 16.66
C SER A 228 30.53 10.94 16.54
N PRO A 229 31.85 11.14 16.81
CA PRO A 229 32.84 10.05 16.83
C PRO A 229 32.47 8.86 17.73
N ASP A 230 31.63 9.08 18.76
CA ASP A 230 31.14 8.05 19.69
C ASP A 230 29.81 7.39 19.24
N GLY A 231 29.32 7.67 18.03
CA GLY A 231 28.12 7.04 17.48
C GLY A 231 26.78 7.67 17.90
N LYS A 232 26.78 8.86 18.51
CA LYS A 232 25.54 9.55 18.92
C LYS A 232 24.98 10.38 17.77
N ILE A 233 23.67 10.27 17.56
CA ILE A 233 22.93 10.96 16.50
C ILE A 233 22.44 12.32 17.04
N CYS A 234 22.71 13.41 16.34
CA CYS A 234 22.15 14.73 16.69
C CYS A 234 20.62 14.75 16.48
N SER A 235 19.86 15.26 17.45
CA SER A 235 18.39 15.30 17.43
C SER A 235 17.88 16.74 17.52
N ASN A 236 16.86 17.06 16.72
CA ASN A 236 16.32 18.39 16.39
C ASN A 236 15.65 19.14 17.56
N ARG A 237 16.37 19.44 18.64
CA ARG A 237 15.78 20.18 19.78
C ARG A 237 16.80 21.06 20.52
N GLY A 238 17.18 22.20 19.92
CA GLY A 238 17.85 23.29 20.61
C GLY A 238 18.57 24.26 19.66
N ASP A 239 18.34 25.57 19.85
CA ASP A 239 19.19 26.66 19.34
C ASP A 239 20.65 26.41 19.74
N TRP A 240 21.59 26.59 18.81
CA TRP A 240 23.03 26.97 18.95
C TRP A 240 23.80 26.43 17.73
N GLY A 241 24.03 27.30 16.72
CA GLY A 241 24.93 27.09 15.56
C GLY A 241 26.39 27.52 15.81
N ASP A 242 27.32 26.95 15.00
CA ASP A 242 28.77 27.25 14.76
C ASP A 242 29.90 26.25 15.13
N ILE A 243 30.28 25.31 14.24
CA ILE A 243 31.48 24.44 14.44
C ILE A 243 32.75 25.29 14.55
N HIS A 244 33.31 25.38 15.76
CA HIS A 244 34.69 25.80 15.99
C HIS A 244 35.57 24.55 16.21
N GLY A 245 36.43 24.23 15.23
CA GLY A 245 37.42 23.14 15.37
C GLY A 245 36.82 21.72 15.35
N ASP A 246 37.41 20.80 16.11
CA ASP A 246 37.16 19.34 16.00
C ASP A 246 35.84 18.84 16.64
N THR A 247 34.84 19.72 16.82
CA THR A 247 33.56 19.39 17.49
C THR A 247 32.34 19.90 16.72
N CYS A 248 31.45 18.98 16.31
CA CYS A 248 30.25 19.21 15.51
C CYS A 248 29.28 20.25 16.07
N GLN A 249 28.85 21.13 15.17
CA GLN A 249 27.70 22.03 15.25
C GLN A 249 27.04 22.01 13.88
N CYS A 250 25.90 21.33 13.79
CA CYS A 250 25.12 21.28 12.57
C CYS A 250 24.55 22.68 12.35
N ASP A 251 25.18 23.45 11.48
CA ASP A 251 24.60 24.70 11.03
C ASP A 251 23.32 24.36 10.27
N GLU A 252 22.28 25.11 10.63
CA GLU A 252 20.87 24.89 10.38
C GLU A 252 20.58 24.26 9.02
N ARG A 253 20.41 22.92 8.94
CA ARG A 253 19.77 22.29 7.78
C ARG A 253 18.86 21.16 8.20
N ASN A 254 17.58 21.49 8.35
CA ASN A 254 16.52 20.59 8.81
C ASN A 254 16.16 19.60 7.69
N CYS A 255 17.05 18.64 7.39
CA CYS A 255 16.76 17.59 6.42
C CYS A 255 15.70 16.65 7.01
N LYS A 256 14.42 16.89 6.67
CA LYS A 256 13.36 15.92 6.92
C LYS A 256 13.47 14.78 5.91
N ALA A 257 13.18 13.57 6.38
CA ALA A 257 13.17 12.37 5.54
C ALA A 257 12.04 12.34 4.49
N VAL A 258 11.10 13.29 4.55
CA VAL A 258 9.94 13.43 3.66
C VAL A 258 9.63 14.93 3.49
N TYR A 259 9.41 15.36 2.25
CA TYR A 259 9.06 16.73 1.85
C TYR A 259 7.65 17.13 2.34
N ASP A 260 7.50 18.36 2.84
CA ASP A 260 6.24 19.00 3.22
C ASP A 260 6.22 20.44 2.69
N ARG A 261 5.24 20.75 1.83
CA ARG A 261 5.11 22.01 1.08
C ARG A 261 4.88 23.25 1.95
N TYR A 262 4.63 23.08 3.26
CA TYR A 262 4.40 24.20 4.19
C TYR A 262 5.65 24.72 4.91
N SER A 263 6.82 24.11 4.67
CA SER A 263 8.09 24.69 5.11
C SER A 263 8.80 25.34 3.93
N ASP A 264 8.67 26.66 3.81
CA ASP A 264 9.35 27.50 2.81
C ASP A 264 10.88 27.60 3.01
N ASP A 265 11.45 26.79 3.90
CA ASP A 265 12.89 26.75 4.15
C ASP A 265 13.46 25.46 3.55
N PHE A 266 14.31 25.58 2.51
CA PHE A 266 15.51 24.77 2.17
C PHE A 266 15.73 24.65 0.65
N CYS A 267 16.86 24.95 -0.01
CA CYS A 267 18.25 25.30 0.34
C CYS A 267 18.67 26.54 -0.47
N SER A 268 19.27 27.56 0.16
CA SER A 268 20.06 28.56 -0.55
C SER A 268 21.32 28.81 0.28
N GLY A 269 22.48 28.46 -0.30
CA GLY A 269 23.79 28.47 0.36
C GLY A 269 24.61 27.24 0.02
#